data_AF-A0A537LHP2-F1
#
_entry.id   AF-A0A537LHP2-F1
#
_cell.length_a   1.000
_cell.length_b   1.000
_cell.length_c   1.000
_cell.angle_alpha   90.00
_cell.angle_beta   90.00
_cell.angle_gamma   90.00
#
_symmetry.space_group_name_H-M   'P 1'
#
loop_
_entity.id
_entity.type
_entity.pdbx_description
1 polymer ?
#
loop_
_entity_poly.entity_id
_entity_poly.type
_entity_poly.pdbx_seq_one_letter_code
_entity_poly.pdbx_strand_id
1 'polypeptide(L)'
;AVAIALRNRYRRSRIASHLRDEVIPKNILMIGPTGIGKTEIARRLARLAAAPFVKVEATKFTEVGYVGRDVDSMVRDLVEAAVQMVRTERMRAVEAPAAAQARERLLEILAPAPRREGTYANPLEALFGGGRAAQPAAADAEPPTEVLERRARLRERLEGGDLDQEMVEIEVEEAASPMIEVFSGQGGEEMGINLHDLVGNLLPRRRRRRRMAVPEALRVLTGEEAQKLIDPDEAVREGVRRAEESGIIFIDELDKIAGHQGGAGPDVSREGVQRDILPILEGAAVTTKHGPVRTDHVLFIAAGAFHIAKPSDLIPELQGRLPIRVELQPLTEDDFVRILVEPENALTRQYTALLATEGVRVEFTPDGVRELARIARQVNAETEDIGARRL
;
A
#
# COMPACT_ATOMS: atom_id res chain seq x y z
N ALA A 1 16.78 10.52 17.58
CA ALA A 1 17.02 9.16 17.05
C ALA A 1 16.69 9.03 15.56
N VAL A 2 15.41 9.06 15.17
CA VAL A 2 14.97 8.79 13.78
C VAL A 2 15.59 9.68 12.70
N ALA A 3 15.83 10.96 12.98
CA ALA A 3 16.48 11.87 12.05
C ALA A 3 17.93 11.46 11.73
N ILE A 4 18.67 10.92 12.72
CA ILE A 4 20.04 10.44 12.53
C ILE A 4 20.04 9.19 11.64
N ALA A 5 19.12 8.25 11.87
CA ALA A 5 18.99 7.06 11.04
C ALA A 5 18.70 7.41 9.57
N LEU A 6 17.73 8.32 9.32
CA LEU A 6 17.42 8.78 7.97
C LEU A 6 18.59 9.54 7.33
N ARG A 7 19.28 10.40 8.10
CA ARG A 7 20.45 11.12 7.61
C ARG A 7 21.61 10.19 7.27
N ASN A 8 21.80 9.10 8.02
CA ASN A 8 22.81 8.10 7.71
C ASN A 8 22.51 7.35 6.41
N ARG A 9 21.24 7.08 6.10
CA ARG A 9 20.83 6.54 4.79
C ARG A 9 21.22 7.48 3.65
N TYR A 10 20.98 8.78 3.79
CA TYR A 10 21.45 9.77 2.81
C TYR A 10 22.99 9.82 2.72
N ARG A 11 23.71 9.73 3.84
CA ARG A 11 25.19 9.69 3.83
C ARG A 11 25.69 8.46 3.08
N ARG A 12 25.09 7.28 3.30
CA ARG A 12 25.39 6.03 2.58
C ARG A 12 25.19 6.17 1.07
N SER A 13 24.16 6.88 0.60
CA SER A 13 23.96 7.07 -0.84
C SER A 13 24.99 8.00 -1.51
N ARG A 14 25.77 8.74 -0.72
CA ARG A 14 26.79 9.69 -1.19
C ARG A 14 28.23 9.17 -1.15
N ILE A 15 28.47 8.00 -0.54
CA ILE A 15 29.81 7.39 -0.49
C ILE A 15 30.05 6.44 -1.67
N ALA A 16 31.32 6.09 -1.88
CA ALA A 16 31.77 5.17 -2.92
C ALA A 16 31.09 3.80 -2.79
N SER A 17 30.83 3.13 -3.92
CA SER A 17 30.07 1.87 -3.97
C SER A 17 30.65 0.79 -3.05
N HIS A 18 31.96 0.57 -3.08
CA HIS A 18 32.62 -0.45 -2.23
C HIS A 18 32.48 -0.19 -0.72
N LEU A 19 32.30 1.06 -0.29
CA LEU A 19 32.04 1.40 1.12
C LEU A 19 30.54 1.42 1.44
N ARG A 20 29.68 1.54 0.44
CA ARG A 20 28.24 1.64 0.61
C ARG A 20 27.65 0.36 1.18
N ASP A 21 28.15 -0.78 0.72
CA ASP A 21 27.64 -2.10 1.06
C ASP A 21 28.04 -2.48 2.50
N GLU A 22 29.18 -1.97 2.99
CA GLU A 22 29.68 -2.14 4.36
C GLU A 22 28.91 -1.32 5.41
N VAL A 23 28.15 -0.30 4.99
CA VAL A 23 27.40 0.58 5.91
C VAL A 23 26.02 0.02 6.19
N ILE A 24 25.92 -0.72 7.29
CA ILE A 24 24.65 -1.28 7.79
C ILE A 24 23.76 -0.18 8.42
N PRO A 25 22.43 -0.21 8.21
CA PRO A 25 21.48 0.67 8.88
C PRO A 25 21.65 0.67 10.41
N LYS A 26 21.46 1.84 11.02
CA LYS A 26 21.44 1.96 12.48
C LYS A 26 20.01 1.82 12.96
N ASN A 27 19.59 0.57 13.16
CA ASN A 27 18.26 0.23 13.63
C ASN A 27 17.98 0.83 15.02
N ILE A 28 16.70 1.03 15.31
CA ILE A 28 16.24 1.81 16.46
C ILE A 28 15.39 0.93 17.38
N LEU A 29 15.63 1.00 18.68
CA LEU A 29 14.73 0.52 19.72
C LEU A 29 14.08 1.71 20.43
N MET A 30 12.77 1.85 20.27
CA MET A 30 11.93 2.83 20.96
C MET A 30 11.34 2.22 22.22
N ILE A 31 11.60 2.85 23.37
CA ILE A 31 11.14 2.41 24.68
C ILE A 31 10.17 3.46 25.21
N GLY A 32 9.00 3.06 25.70
CA GLY A 32 8.06 3.97 26.33
C GLY A 32 6.64 3.42 26.35
N PRO A 33 5.73 3.97 27.15
CA PRO A 33 4.38 3.43 27.34
C PRO A 33 3.52 3.47 26.07
N THR A 34 2.35 2.84 26.12
CA THR A 34 1.41 2.83 24.98
C THR A 34 0.85 4.23 24.72
N GLY A 35 0.51 4.53 23.46
CA GLY A 35 -0.20 5.76 23.10
C GLY A 35 0.62 7.05 23.14
N ILE A 36 1.95 6.98 23.27
CA ILE A 36 2.85 8.14 23.31
C ILE A 36 3.47 8.54 21.95
N GLY A 37 3.05 7.88 20.86
CA GLY A 37 3.44 8.27 19.50
C GLY A 37 4.59 7.47 18.85
N LYS A 38 5.05 6.36 19.45
CA LYS A 38 6.10 5.48 18.86
C LYS A 38 5.85 5.14 17.39
N THR A 39 4.67 4.58 17.09
CA THR A 39 4.27 4.22 15.72
C THR A 39 4.05 5.44 14.83
N GLU A 40 3.53 6.54 15.38
CA GLU A 40 3.26 7.75 14.59
C GLU A 40 4.56 8.42 14.14
N ILE A 41 5.58 8.45 15.00
CA ILE A 41 6.93 8.92 14.64
C ILE A 41 7.49 8.10 13.46
N ALA A 42 7.41 6.77 13.53
CA ALA A 42 7.91 5.90 12.46
C ALA A 42 7.11 6.05 11.16
N ARG A 43 5.78 6.13 11.25
CA ARG A 43 4.90 6.33 10.10
C ARG A 43 5.15 7.68 9.42
N ARG A 44 5.31 8.76 10.20
CA ARG A 44 5.60 10.10 9.67
C ARG A 44 6.99 10.18 9.06
N LEU A 45 7.97 9.52 9.68
CA LEU A 45 9.31 9.39 9.11
C LEU A 45 9.26 8.74 7.72
N ALA A 46 8.52 7.64 7.58
CA ALA A 46 8.38 6.95 6.30
C ALA A 46 7.72 7.83 5.24
N ARG A 47 6.62 8.51 5.59
CA ARG A 47 5.94 9.46 4.68
C ARG A 47 6.88 10.60 4.24
N LEU A 48 7.62 11.20 5.17
CA LEU A 48 8.56 12.28 4.89
C LEU A 48 9.73 11.81 4.01
N ALA A 49 10.16 10.57 4.17
CA ALA A 49 11.21 9.96 3.36
C ALA A 49 10.71 9.36 2.04
N ALA A 50 9.39 9.40 1.75
CA ALA A 50 8.75 8.67 0.66
C ALA A 50 9.18 7.18 0.62
N ALA A 51 9.28 6.57 1.80
CA ALA A 51 9.79 5.23 2.01
C ALA A 51 8.67 4.20 2.20
N PRO A 52 8.77 3.00 1.61
CA PRO A 52 7.86 1.89 1.92
C PRO A 52 7.88 1.57 3.42
N PHE A 53 6.70 1.33 3.99
CA PHE A 53 6.54 1.14 5.43
C PHE A 53 5.53 0.03 5.73
N VAL A 54 5.91 -0.87 6.63
CA VAL A 54 5.01 -1.88 7.19
C VAL A 54 5.10 -1.86 8.72
N LYS A 55 3.96 -2.06 9.37
CA LYS A 55 3.86 -2.32 10.81
C LYS A 55 3.58 -3.80 11.01
N VAL A 56 4.38 -4.46 11.83
CA VAL A 56 4.13 -5.82 12.33
C VAL A 56 4.13 -5.83 13.86
N GLU A 57 3.49 -6.82 14.46
CA GLU A 57 3.48 -7.04 15.91
C GLU A 57 4.31 -8.29 16.19
N ALA A 58 5.28 -8.21 17.10
CA ALA A 58 6.21 -9.29 17.37
C ALA A 58 5.51 -10.56 17.90
N THR A 59 4.39 -10.39 18.60
CA THR A 59 3.56 -11.47 19.16
C THR A 59 2.95 -12.36 18.08
N LYS A 60 2.74 -11.86 16.86
CA LYS A 60 2.16 -12.64 15.74
C LYS A 60 3.02 -13.84 15.33
N PHE A 61 4.30 -13.85 15.69
CA PHE A 61 5.22 -14.93 15.36
C PHE A 61 5.33 -15.98 16.49
N THR A 62 4.73 -15.73 17.66
CA THR A 62 4.79 -16.65 18.81
C THR A 62 3.70 -17.72 18.83
N GLU A 63 2.64 -17.55 18.03
CA GLU A 63 1.48 -18.44 18.03
C GLU A 63 1.80 -19.77 17.31
N VAL A 64 2.05 -20.81 18.10
CA VAL A 64 2.20 -22.20 17.63
C VAL A 64 0.83 -22.66 17.13
N GLY A 65 0.53 -22.56 15.84
CA GLY A 65 -0.71 -23.14 15.33
C GLY A 65 -1.27 -22.72 13.99
N TYR A 66 -0.64 -21.82 13.23
CA TYR A 66 -1.06 -21.62 11.84
C TYR A 66 0.14 -21.66 10.91
N VAL A 67 0.13 -22.66 10.03
CA VAL A 67 0.97 -22.72 8.85
C VAL A 67 0.78 -21.39 8.10
N GLY A 68 1.78 -20.50 8.08
CA GLY A 68 1.74 -19.33 7.21
C GLY A 68 2.15 -17.95 7.77
N ARG A 69 2.61 -17.78 9.02
CA ARG A 69 3.23 -16.52 9.45
C ARG A 69 4.68 -16.69 9.91
N ASP A 70 5.47 -17.10 8.93
CA ASP A 70 6.92 -16.96 8.89
C ASP A 70 7.34 -15.48 9.03
N VAL A 71 8.45 -15.21 9.73
CA VAL A 71 8.99 -13.87 9.95
C VAL A 71 9.24 -13.16 8.62
N ASP A 72 9.60 -13.89 7.56
CA ASP A 72 9.74 -13.37 6.19
C ASP A 72 8.50 -12.63 5.66
N SER A 73 7.31 -12.92 6.20
CA SER A 73 6.07 -12.22 5.81
C SER A 73 6.18 -10.71 5.96
N MET A 74 6.93 -10.20 6.94
CA MET A 74 7.15 -8.75 7.09
C MET A 74 7.87 -8.13 5.89
N VAL A 75 8.77 -8.88 5.26
CA VAL A 75 9.50 -8.44 4.06
C VAL A 75 8.60 -8.54 2.84
N ARG A 76 7.80 -9.62 2.72
CA ARG A 76 6.81 -9.77 1.64
C ARG A 76 5.80 -8.61 1.67
N ASP A 77 5.27 -8.27 2.84
CA ASP A 77 4.34 -7.15 3.02
C ASP A 77 4.98 -5.79 2.71
N LEU A 78 6.25 -5.60 3.09
CA LEU A 78 7.02 -4.39 2.75
C LEU A 78 7.16 -4.23 1.22
N VAL A 79 7.43 -5.32 0.52
CA VAL A 79 7.60 -5.33 -0.94
C VAL A 79 6.27 -5.04 -1.63
N GLU A 80 5.16 -5.62 -1.17
CA GLU A 80 3.83 -5.26 -1.67
C GLU A 80 3.53 -3.77 -1.49
N ALA A 81 3.81 -3.23 -0.29
CA ALA A 81 3.62 -1.82 -0.01
C ALA A 81 4.49 -0.93 -0.92
N ALA A 82 5.72 -1.36 -1.23
CA ALA A 82 6.63 -0.64 -2.12
C ALA A 82 6.15 -0.65 -3.58
N VAL A 83 5.75 -1.81 -4.11
CA VAL A 83 5.21 -1.93 -5.46
C VAL A 83 3.94 -1.11 -5.61
N GLN A 84 3.04 -1.16 -4.62
CA GLN A 84 1.81 -0.38 -4.64
C GLN A 84 2.08 1.13 -4.58
N MET A 85 3.07 1.56 -3.79
CA MET A 85 3.52 2.95 -3.75
C MET A 85 4.00 3.43 -5.12
N VAL A 86 4.88 2.66 -5.77
CA VAL A 86 5.41 2.98 -7.10
C VAL A 86 4.31 3.01 -8.16
N ARG A 87 3.39 2.03 -8.14
CA ARG A 87 2.23 2.02 -9.05
C ARG A 87 1.38 3.27 -8.87
N THR A 88 1.09 3.66 -7.64
CA THR A 88 0.29 4.85 -7.33
C THR A 88 0.98 6.13 -7.83
N GLU A 89 2.30 6.24 -7.66
CA GLU A 89 3.08 7.37 -8.18
C GLU A 89 3.08 7.42 -9.71
N ARG A 90 3.29 6.29 -10.38
CA ARG A 90 3.26 6.21 -11.85
C ARG A 90 1.88 6.52 -12.41
N MET A 91 0.81 6.01 -11.79
CA MET A 91 -0.57 6.34 -12.17
C MET A 91 -0.84 7.84 -12.12
N ARG A 92 -0.37 8.52 -11.07
CA ARG A 92 -0.47 9.98 -10.98
C ARG A 92 0.36 10.69 -12.06
N ALA A 93 1.56 10.18 -12.36
CA ALA A 93 2.42 10.77 -13.39
C ALA A 93 1.81 10.69 -14.81
N VAL A 94 1.01 9.66 -15.10
CA VAL A 94 0.34 9.47 -16.39
C VAL A 94 -1.12 9.90 -16.41
N GLU A 95 -1.63 10.53 -15.34
CA GLU A 95 -3.05 10.87 -15.21
C GLU A 95 -3.51 11.84 -16.32
N ALA A 96 -2.74 12.88 -16.62
CA ALA A 96 -3.06 13.84 -17.68
C ALA A 96 -3.12 13.21 -19.09
N PRO A 97 -2.09 12.48 -19.57
CA PRO A 97 -2.18 11.81 -20.86
C PRO A 97 -3.24 10.70 -20.89
N ALA A 98 -3.43 9.95 -19.79
CA ALA A 98 -4.50 8.96 -19.69
C ALA A 98 -5.89 9.60 -19.80
N ALA A 99 -6.11 10.75 -19.16
CA ALA A 99 -7.38 11.48 -19.26
C ALA A 99 -7.65 11.97 -20.69
N ALA A 100 -6.61 12.42 -21.41
CA ALA A 100 -6.75 12.79 -22.83
C ALA A 100 -7.14 11.59 -23.70
N GLN A 101 -6.48 10.44 -23.53
CA GLN A 101 -6.82 9.21 -24.25
C GLN A 101 -8.22 8.69 -23.88
N ALA A 102 -8.60 8.79 -22.61
CA ALA A 102 -9.93 8.41 -22.14
C ALA A 102 -11.03 9.28 -22.76
N ARG A 103 -10.80 10.59 -22.92
CA ARG A 103 -11.73 11.49 -23.62
C ARG A 103 -11.89 11.08 -25.08
N GLU A 104 -10.79 10.82 -25.79
CA GLU A 104 -10.86 10.36 -27.17
C GLU A 104 -11.62 9.04 -27.28
N ARG A 105 -11.32 8.06 -26.44
CA ARG A 105 -12.05 6.77 -26.37
C ARG A 105 -13.54 6.96 -26.08
N LEU A 106 -13.91 7.90 -25.20
CA LEU A 106 -15.31 8.22 -24.93
C LEU A 106 -16.01 8.83 -26.15
N LEU A 107 -15.34 9.71 -26.88
CA LEU A 107 -15.86 10.29 -28.13
C LEU A 107 -16.09 9.19 -29.19
N GLU A 108 -15.25 8.16 -29.22
CA GLU A 108 -15.46 7.01 -30.12
C GLU A 108 -16.69 6.18 -29.76
N ILE A 109 -17.00 6.07 -28.46
CA ILE A 109 -18.19 5.36 -27.97
C ILE A 109 -19.46 6.17 -28.27
N LEU A 110 -19.40 7.50 -28.13
CA LEU A 110 -20.52 8.41 -28.42
C LEU A 110 -20.77 8.61 -29.92
N ALA A 111 -19.71 8.58 -30.73
CA ALA A 111 -19.75 8.70 -32.18
C ALA A 111 -18.91 7.58 -32.83
N PRO A 112 -19.46 6.35 -32.87
CA PRO A 112 -18.77 5.21 -33.48
C PRO A 112 -18.66 5.39 -34.99
N ALA A 113 -17.51 5.03 -35.56
CA ALA A 113 -17.36 4.98 -37.01
C ALA A 113 -18.23 3.84 -37.60
N PRO A 114 -18.79 4.01 -38.80
CA PRO A 114 -19.55 2.95 -39.45
C PRO A 114 -18.65 1.73 -39.65
N ARG A 115 -19.03 0.59 -39.06
CA ARG A 115 -18.34 -0.68 -39.31
C ARG A 115 -18.57 -1.05 -40.77
N ARG A 116 -17.49 -1.20 -41.56
CA ARG A 116 -17.58 -1.92 -42.83
C ARG A 116 -17.90 -3.37 -42.51
N GLU A 117 -19.04 -3.87 -42.97
CA GLU A 117 -19.37 -5.30 -42.94
C GLU A 117 -18.25 -6.04 -43.68
N GLY A 118 -17.36 -6.69 -42.93
CA GLY A 118 -16.43 -7.65 -43.49
C GLY A 118 -17.25 -8.83 -43.99
N THR A 119 -17.21 -9.07 -45.29
CA THR A 119 -17.73 -10.30 -45.91
C THR A 119 -17.24 -11.49 -45.09
N TYR A 120 -18.16 -12.25 -44.51
CA TYR A 120 -17.85 -13.50 -43.81
C TYR A 120 -17.10 -14.42 -44.78
N ALA A 121 -15.77 -14.49 -44.67
CA ALA A 121 -14.99 -15.48 -45.39
C ALA A 121 -15.33 -16.84 -44.76
N ASN A 122 -16.03 -17.69 -45.52
CA ASN A 122 -16.34 -19.05 -45.07
C ASN A 122 -15.03 -19.82 -44.82
N PRO A 123 -14.86 -20.45 -43.65
CA PRO A 123 -13.62 -21.19 -43.32
C PRO A 123 -13.33 -22.35 -44.28
N LEU A 124 -14.33 -22.82 -45.04
CA LEU A 124 -14.19 -23.83 -46.08
C LEU A 124 -13.53 -23.30 -47.37
N GLU A 125 -13.62 -22.00 -47.64
CA GLU A 125 -13.09 -21.37 -48.87
C GLU A 125 -11.57 -21.15 -48.76
N ALA A 126 -11.06 -20.92 -47.54
CA ALA A 126 -9.63 -20.82 -47.24
C ALA A 126 -8.87 -22.16 -47.39
N LEU A 127 -9.58 -23.29 -47.37
CA LEU A 127 -8.99 -24.64 -47.41
C LEU A 127 -8.97 -25.26 -48.81
N PHE A 128 -9.82 -24.80 -49.74
CA PHE A 128 -10.00 -25.44 -51.06
C PHE A 128 -9.90 -24.52 -52.29
N GLY A 129 -9.62 -23.21 -52.14
CA GLY A 129 -9.71 -22.28 -53.28
C GLY A 129 -8.64 -21.19 -53.35
N GLY A 130 -7.50 -21.52 -53.98
CA GLY A 130 -6.73 -20.60 -54.84
C GLY A 130 -6.34 -19.22 -54.31
N GLY A 131 -5.20 -19.14 -53.61
CA GLY A 131 -4.10 -18.23 -53.97
C GLY A 131 -4.38 -16.74 -54.19
N ARG A 132 -5.34 -16.12 -53.49
CA ARG A 132 -5.30 -14.67 -53.26
C ARG A 132 -4.89 -14.43 -51.82
N ALA A 133 -3.66 -13.95 -51.66
CA ALA A 133 -3.20 -13.39 -50.40
C ALA A 133 -4.28 -12.44 -49.88
N ALA A 134 -4.89 -12.80 -48.75
CA ALA A 134 -5.66 -11.86 -47.97
C ALA A 134 -4.69 -10.72 -47.62
N GLN A 135 -4.81 -9.60 -48.33
CA GLN A 135 -4.23 -8.35 -47.86
C GLN A 135 -4.78 -8.15 -46.44
N PRO A 136 -3.95 -7.83 -45.44
CA PRO A 136 -4.47 -7.40 -44.16
C PRO A 136 -5.40 -6.24 -44.46
N ALA A 137 -6.68 -6.41 -44.12
CA ALA A 137 -7.64 -5.32 -44.23
C ALA A 137 -7.02 -4.13 -43.49
N ALA A 138 -6.72 -3.08 -44.25
CA ALA A 138 -6.08 -1.89 -43.72
C ALA A 138 -6.90 -1.38 -42.54
N ALA A 139 -6.33 -1.50 -41.34
CA ALA A 139 -6.86 -0.91 -40.12
C ALA A 139 -6.74 0.64 -40.13
N ASP A 140 -6.13 1.19 -41.19
CA ASP A 140 -5.77 2.60 -41.34
C ASP A 140 -6.64 3.35 -42.37
N ALA A 141 -7.91 2.96 -42.55
CA ALA A 141 -8.83 3.79 -43.32
C ALA A 141 -9.29 4.97 -42.44
N GLU A 142 -8.90 6.19 -42.78
CA GLU A 142 -9.36 7.41 -42.09
C GLU A 142 -10.90 7.40 -41.97
N PRO A 143 -11.44 7.75 -40.77
CA PRO A 143 -12.88 7.79 -40.57
C PRO A 143 -13.52 8.80 -41.55
N PRO A 144 -14.77 8.55 -42.01
CA PRO A 144 -15.47 9.48 -42.89
C PRO A 144 -15.50 10.89 -42.29
N THR A 145 -15.38 11.93 -43.13
CA THR A 145 -15.34 13.34 -42.71
C THR A 145 -16.49 13.72 -41.78
N GLU A 146 -17.69 13.16 -42.00
CA GLU A 146 -18.87 13.35 -41.15
C GLU A 146 -18.67 12.87 -39.69
N VAL A 147 -17.94 11.78 -39.48
CA VAL A 147 -17.64 11.25 -38.14
C VAL A 147 -16.64 12.15 -37.42
N LEU A 148 -15.65 12.67 -38.14
CA LEU A 148 -14.66 13.62 -37.62
C LEU A 148 -15.32 14.92 -37.17
N GLU A 149 -16.21 15.49 -37.98
CA GLU A 149 -16.98 16.69 -37.64
C GLU A 149 -17.89 16.46 -36.42
N ARG A 150 -18.56 15.31 -36.35
CA ARG A 150 -19.39 14.94 -35.19
C ARG A 150 -18.56 14.82 -33.92
N ARG A 151 -17.39 14.17 -33.98
CA ARG A 151 -16.47 14.06 -32.83
C ARG A 151 -15.94 15.43 -32.39
N ALA A 152 -15.64 16.33 -33.33
CA ALA A 152 -15.20 17.69 -33.02
C ALA A 152 -16.26 18.47 -32.21
N ARG A 153 -17.53 18.44 -32.63
CA ARG A 153 -18.64 19.07 -31.89
C ARG A 153 -18.86 18.44 -30.51
N LEU A 154 -18.75 17.12 -30.41
CA LEU A 154 -18.88 16.42 -29.13
C LEU A 154 -17.72 16.75 -28.18
N ARG A 155 -16.51 16.97 -28.70
CA ARG A 155 -15.36 17.39 -27.90
C ARG A 155 -15.60 18.74 -27.23
N GLU A 156 -16.08 19.74 -27.99
CA GLU A 156 -16.42 21.06 -27.43
C GLU A 156 -17.50 20.95 -26.33
N ARG A 157 -18.54 20.15 -26.57
CA ARG A 157 -19.61 19.91 -25.58
C ARG A 157 -19.12 19.16 -24.34
N LEU A 158 -18.19 18.22 -24.50
CA LEU A 158 -17.58 17.49 -23.38
C LEU A 158 -16.73 18.43 -22.53
N GLU A 159 -15.95 19.33 -23.16
CA GLU A 159 -15.14 20.33 -22.47
C GLU A 159 -16.01 21.39 -21.77
N GLY A 160 -17.17 21.72 -22.35
CA GLY A 160 -18.17 22.62 -21.75
C GLY A 160 -19.01 22.01 -20.62
N GLY A 161 -18.94 20.69 -20.38
CA GLY A 161 -19.74 19.99 -19.35
C GLY A 161 -21.19 19.71 -19.77
N ASP A 162 -21.56 19.97 -21.02
CA ASP A 162 -22.92 19.78 -21.53
C ASP A 162 -23.36 18.30 -21.59
N LEU A 163 -22.41 17.38 -21.48
CA LEU A 163 -22.62 15.94 -21.55
C LEU A 163 -22.69 15.26 -20.18
N ASP A 164 -22.56 15.99 -19.08
CA ASP A 164 -22.40 15.40 -17.74
C ASP A 164 -23.57 14.50 -17.30
N GLN A 165 -24.78 14.81 -17.77
CA GLN A 165 -25.99 14.02 -17.50
C GLN A 165 -26.25 12.91 -18.53
N GLU A 166 -25.46 12.85 -19.60
CA GLU A 166 -25.62 11.83 -20.63
C GLU A 166 -25.15 10.47 -20.11
N MET A 167 -25.95 9.44 -20.38
CA MET A 167 -25.67 8.08 -19.92
C MET A 167 -25.04 7.28 -21.05
N VAL A 168 -23.84 6.79 -20.83
CA VAL A 168 -23.06 5.99 -21.78
C VAL A 168 -22.94 4.54 -21.30
N GLU A 169 -22.91 3.62 -22.25
CA GLU A 169 -22.67 2.20 -21.97
C GLU A 169 -21.21 1.89 -22.30
N ILE A 170 -20.43 1.53 -21.27
CA ILE A 170 -19.02 1.17 -21.43
C ILE A 170 -18.80 -0.29 -21.01
N GLU A 171 -17.91 -0.99 -21.72
CA GLU A 171 -17.44 -2.31 -21.32
C GLU A 171 -16.35 -2.13 -20.27
N VAL A 172 -16.64 -2.54 -19.03
CA VAL A 172 -15.70 -2.47 -17.91
C VAL A 172 -15.22 -3.89 -17.60
N GLU A 173 -13.93 -4.03 -17.29
CA GLU A 173 -13.39 -5.28 -16.78
C GLU A 173 -13.90 -5.52 -15.35
N GLU A 174 -14.66 -6.60 -15.15
CA GLU A 174 -15.05 -7.03 -13.81
C GLU A 174 -13.85 -7.77 -13.19
N ALA A 175 -13.40 -7.32 -12.00
CA ALA A 175 -12.56 -8.17 -11.16
C ALA A 175 -13.35 -9.45 -10.88
N ALA A 176 -12.74 -10.60 -11.08
CA ALA A 176 -13.38 -11.89 -10.83
C ALA A 176 -13.98 -11.86 -9.42
N SER A 177 -15.31 -12.04 -9.33
CA SER A 177 -15.97 -12.16 -8.03
C SER A 177 -15.36 -13.37 -7.32
N PRO A 178 -15.03 -13.29 -6.02
CA PRO A 178 -14.50 -14.42 -5.23
C PRO A 178 -15.56 -15.51 -4.96
N MET A 179 -16.51 -15.71 -5.88
CA MET A 179 -17.57 -16.72 -5.77
C MET A 179 -17.13 -18.03 -6.43
N ILE A 180 -16.06 -18.63 -5.89
CA ILE A 180 -15.81 -20.08 -5.98
C ILE A 180 -15.30 -20.55 -4.60
N GLU A 181 -16.13 -20.37 -3.57
CA GLU A 181 -15.91 -20.96 -2.24
C GLU A 181 -16.81 -22.20 -1.99
N VAL A 182 -17.54 -22.68 -2.99
CA VAL A 182 -18.62 -23.66 -2.77
C VAL A 182 -18.21 -25.13 -2.99
N PHE A 183 -16.96 -25.44 -3.36
CA PHE A 183 -16.54 -26.82 -3.62
C PHE A 183 -15.13 -27.20 -3.17
N SER A 184 -14.69 -26.78 -1.98
CA SER A 184 -13.59 -27.46 -1.28
C SER A 184 -14.10 -28.05 0.04
N GLY A 185 -14.58 -29.29 -0.06
CA GLY A 185 -14.70 -30.17 1.10
C GLY A 185 -13.35 -30.27 1.82
N GLN A 186 -13.45 -30.33 3.14
CA GLN A 186 -12.40 -30.59 4.14
C GLN A 186 -11.06 -31.09 3.56
N GLY A 187 -10.01 -30.28 3.68
CA GLY A 187 -8.62 -30.79 3.70
C GLY A 187 -7.59 -30.21 2.71
N GLY A 188 -7.84 -29.08 2.05
CA GLY A 188 -6.86 -28.54 1.09
C GLY A 188 -6.91 -27.03 0.89
N GLU A 189 -6.52 -26.25 1.90
CA GLU A 189 -6.55 -24.78 1.85
C GLU A 189 -5.26 -24.16 1.26
N GLU A 190 -4.10 -24.83 1.30
CA GLU A 190 -2.83 -24.24 0.82
C GLU A 190 -2.58 -24.36 -0.70
N MET A 191 -3.22 -25.30 -1.39
CA MET A 191 -3.10 -25.45 -2.84
C MET A 191 -4.07 -24.55 -3.64
N GLY A 192 -5.07 -23.95 -2.97
CA GLY A 192 -6.12 -23.16 -3.62
C GLY A 192 -5.69 -21.75 -4.02
N ILE A 193 -4.81 -21.12 -3.23
CA ILE A 193 -4.41 -19.71 -3.43
C ILE A 193 -3.51 -19.55 -4.66
N ASN A 194 -2.58 -20.50 -4.87
CA ASN A 194 -1.67 -20.47 -6.03
C ASN A 194 -2.32 -20.94 -7.33
N LEU A 195 -3.32 -21.83 -7.27
CA LEU A 195 -4.09 -22.21 -8.47
C LEU A 195 -5.04 -21.09 -8.91
N HIS A 196 -5.61 -20.32 -7.98
CA HIS A 196 -6.48 -19.20 -8.28
C HIS A 196 -5.76 -18.11 -9.10
N ASP A 197 -4.53 -17.75 -8.73
CA ASP A 197 -3.74 -16.76 -9.48
C ASP A 197 -3.27 -17.26 -10.86
N LEU A 198 -3.00 -18.57 -10.99
CA LEU A 198 -2.68 -19.20 -12.27
C LEU A 198 -3.90 -19.30 -13.19
N VAL A 199 -5.07 -19.65 -12.66
CA VAL A 199 -6.33 -19.76 -13.43
C VAL A 199 -6.93 -18.39 -13.75
N GLY A 200 -6.79 -17.42 -12.85
CA GLY A 200 -7.24 -16.03 -13.04
C GLY A 200 -6.48 -15.27 -14.14
N ASN A 201 -5.23 -15.65 -14.42
CA ASN A 201 -4.44 -15.10 -15.53
C ASN A 201 -4.66 -15.84 -16.87
N LEU A 202 -5.23 -17.06 -16.84
CA LEU A 202 -5.53 -17.88 -18.04
C LEU A 202 -6.97 -17.71 -18.56
N LEU A 203 -7.90 -17.30 -17.69
CA LEU A 203 -9.27 -16.99 -18.08
C LEU A 203 -9.37 -15.55 -18.60
N PRO A 204 -10.02 -15.30 -19.76
CA PRO A 204 -10.26 -13.95 -20.23
C PRO A 204 -11.07 -13.18 -19.18
N ARG A 205 -10.58 -11.99 -18.78
CA ARG A 205 -11.31 -11.11 -17.87
C ARG A 205 -12.71 -10.88 -18.42
N ARG A 206 -13.73 -11.20 -17.63
CA ARG A 206 -15.12 -10.99 -18.04
C ARG A 206 -15.36 -9.48 -18.15
N ARG A 207 -15.68 -9.04 -19.36
CA ARG A 207 -16.10 -7.65 -19.63
C ARG A 207 -17.61 -7.57 -19.50
N ARG A 208 -18.09 -6.65 -18.69
CA ARG A 208 -19.52 -6.40 -18.52
C ARG A 208 -19.84 -4.98 -18.98
N ARG A 209 -20.91 -4.87 -19.76
CA ARG A 209 -21.45 -3.57 -20.14
C ARG A 209 -22.14 -2.94 -18.94
N ARG A 210 -21.70 -1.74 -18.57
CA ARG A 210 -22.31 -0.94 -17.51
C ARG A 210 -22.71 0.40 -18.10
N ARG A 211 -23.94 0.80 -17.80
CA ARG A 211 -24.46 2.12 -18.14
C ARG A 211 -24.17 3.06 -16.97
N MET A 212 -23.51 4.17 -17.25
CA MET A 212 -23.11 5.17 -16.26
C MET A 212 -23.07 6.57 -16.88
N ALA A 213 -23.00 7.61 -16.05
CA ALA A 213 -22.91 8.99 -16.53
C ALA A 213 -21.53 9.27 -17.15
N VAL A 214 -21.46 10.19 -18.11
CA VAL A 214 -20.22 10.60 -18.78
C VAL A 214 -19.06 10.90 -17.80
N PRO A 215 -19.25 11.63 -16.68
CA PRO A 215 -18.15 11.91 -15.75
C PRO A 215 -17.65 10.65 -15.03
N GLU A 216 -18.54 9.70 -14.74
CA GLU A 216 -18.17 8.41 -14.14
C GLU A 216 -17.43 7.55 -15.16
N ALA A 217 -17.92 7.51 -16.40
CA ALA A 217 -17.26 6.81 -17.51
C ALA A 217 -15.85 7.35 -17.76
N LEU A 218 -15.67 8.68 -17.74
CA LEU A 218 -14.34 9.29 -17.87
C LEU A 218 -13.39 8.85 -16.77
N ARG A 219 -13.83 8.75 -15.51
CA ARG A 219 -12.99 8.26 -14.40
C ARG A 219 -12.56 6.81 -14.61
N VAL A 220 -13.50 5.94 -15.00
CA VAL A 220 -13.22 4.53 -15.27
C VAL A 220 -12.25 4.38 -16.45
N LEU A 221 -12.55 5.03 -17.58
CA LEU A 221 -11.71 4.99 -18.78
C LEU A 221 -10.32 5.57 -18.52
N THR A 222 -10.21 6.66 -17.76
CA THR A 222 -8.91 7.24 -17.37
C THR A 222 -8.09 6.23 -16.56
N GLY A 223 -8.71 5.50 -15.64
CA GLY A 223 -8.04 4.43 -14.91
C GLY A 223 -7.54 3.30 -15.81
N GLU A 224 -8.35 2.88 -16.79
CA GLU A 224 -7.96 1.85 -17.76
C GLU A 224 -6.82 2.31 -18.69
N GLU A 225 -6.89 3.53 -19.23
CA GLU A 225 -5.81 4.07 -20.07
C GLU A 225 -4.53 4.28 -19.27
N ALA A 226 -4.62 4.76 -18.02
CA ALA A 226 -3.46 4.91 -17.15
C ALA A 226 -2.76 3.57 -16.91
N GLN A 227 -3.50 2.47 -16.74
CA GLN A 227 -2.90 1.14 -16.58
C GLN A 227 -2.14 0.68 -17.83
N LYS A 228 -2.62 1.02 -19.03
CA LYS A 228 -1.93 0.68 -20.29
C LYS A 228 -0.64 1.46 -20.49
N LEU A 229 -0.56 2.68 -19.96
CA LEU A 229 0.61 3.56 -20.06
C LEU A 229 1.74 3.18 -19.10
N ILE A 230 1.49 2.26 -18.15
CA ILE A 230 2.47 1.87 -17.13
C ILE A 230 3.06 0.52 -17.50
N ASP A 231 4.39 0.44 -17.57
CA ASP A 231 5.11 -0.82 -17.60
C ASP A 231 5.01 -1.50 -16.20
N PRO A 232 4.29 -2.63 -16.08
CA PRO A 232 4.10 -3.31 -14.80
C PRO A 232 5.41 -3.92 -14.27
N ASP A 233 6.29 -4.39 -15.14
CA ASP A 233 7.55 -5.03 -14.76
C ASP A 233 8.54 -3.98 -14.25
N GLU A 234 8.57 -2.81 -14.90
CA GLU A 234 9.37 -1.69 -14.43
C GLU A 234 8.88 -1.16 -13.08
N ALA A 235 7.56 -1.08 -12.87
CA ALA A 235 6.99 -0.70 -11.58
C ALA A 235 7.35 -1.70 -10.47
N VAL A 236 7.35 -3.00 -10.77
CA VAL A 236 7.75 -4.06 -9.84
C VAL A 236 9.24 -3.96 -9.52
N ARG A 237 10.11 -3.83 -10.53
CA ARG A 237 11.57 -3.67 -10.34
C ARG A 237 11.91 -2.47 -9.45
N GLU A 238 11.27 -1.32 -9.72
CA GLU A 238 11.45 -0.13 -8.91
C GLU A 238 10.89 -0.30 -7.49
N GLY A 239 9.75 -0.98 -7.33
CA GLY A 239 9.17 -1.32 -6.03
C GLY A 239 10.11 -2.17 -5.18
N VAL A 240 10.65 -3.25 -5.75
CA VAL A 240 11.65 -4.11 -5.10
C VAL A 240 12.87 -3.29 -4.68
N ARG A 241 13.44 -2.50 -5.60
CA ARG A 241 14.60 -1.63 -5.31
C ARG A 241 14.31 -0.67 -4.15
N ARG A 242 13.11 -0.07 -4.10
CA ARG A 242 12.73 0.82 -2.99
C ARG A 242 12.55 0.08 -1.67
N ALA A 243 12.03 -1.14 -1.68
CA ALA A 243 11.95 -1.96 -0.48
C ALA A 243 13.35 -2.23 0.10
N GLU A 244 14.31 -2.64 -0.74
CA GLU A 244 15.69 -2.93 -0.33
C GLU A 244 16.44 -1.68 0.17
N GLU A 245 16.40 -0.60 -0.60
CA GLU A 245 17.22 0.59 -0.34
C GLU A 245 16.59 1.58 0.64
N SER A 246 15.26 1.68 0.63
CA SER A 246 14.49 2.70 1.35
C SER A 246 13.43 2.17 2.29
N GLY A 247 13.20 0.85 2.34
CA GLY A 247 12.18 0.25 3.18
C GLY A 247 12.38 0.49 4.68
N ILE A 248 11.27 0.55 5.40
CA ILE A 248 11.21 0.69 6.86
C ILE A 248 10.24 -0.36 7.41
N ILE A 249 10.70 -1.19 8.33
CA ILE A 249 9.87 -2.16 9.06
C ILE A 249 9.76 -1.72 10.51
N PHE A 250 8.52 -1.51 10.97
CA PHE A 250 8.23 -1.22 12.37
C PHE A 250 7.75 -2.48 13.08
N ILE A 251 8.52 -2.94 14.06
CA ILE A 251 8.21 -4.12 14.89
C ILE A 251 7.67 -3.62 16.23
N ASP A 252 6.36 -3.67 16.40
CA ASP A 252 5.68 -3.28 17.63
C ASP A 252 5.70 -4.43 18.65
N GLU A 253 5.55 -4.08 19.94
CA GLU A 253 5.46 -5.05 21.04
C GLU A 253 6.66 -5.99 21.17
N LEU A 254 7.87 -5.54 20.82
CA LEU A 254 9.09 -6.35 20.92
C LEU A 254 9.35 -6.81 22.38
N ASP A 255 8.90 -6.03 23.36
CA ASP A 255 9.02 -6.39 24.78
C ASP A 255 8.22 -7.64 25.18
N LYS A 256 7.22 -8.05 24.39
CA LYS A 256 6.42 -9.26 24.65
C LYS A 256 7.16 -10.56 24.32
N ILE A 257 8.18 -10.47 23.47
CA ILE A 257 9.05 -11.60 23.13
C ILE A 257 10.38 -11.56 23.90
N ALA A 258 10.59 -10.57 24.76
CA ALA A 258 11.78 -10.44 25.62
C ALA A 258 11.62 -11.23 26.94
N GLY A 259 12.71 -11.83 27.42
CA GLY A 259 12.76 -12.55 28.70
C GLY A 259 12.65 -14.08 28.61
N HIS A 260 13.11 -14.73 29.68
CA HIS A 260 13.02 -16.18 29.92
C HIS A 260 12.08 -16.40 31.12
N GLN A 261 11.14 -17.36 31.08
CA GLN A 261 10.50 -17.81 32.33
C GLN A 261 11.32 -18.94 32.97
N GLY A 262 11.57 -18.82 34.28
CA GLY A 262 12.23 -19.85 35.08
C GLY A 262 11.32 -21.02 35.48
N GLY A 263 10.40 -21.45 34.61
CA GLY A 263 9.43 -22.51 34.93
C GLY A 263 9.14 -23.39 33.73
N ALA A 264 9.21 -24.71 33.92
CA ALA A 264 9.01 -25.74 32.90
C ALA A 264 7.68 -25.59 32.14
N GLY A 265 7.71 -24.83 31.05
CA GLY A 265 6.66 -24.60 30.07
C GLY A 265 7.30 -24.22 28.73
N PRO A 266 6.54 -24.08 27.62
CA PRO A 266 7.10 -23.95 26.27
C PRO A 266 7.78 -22.59 26.03
N ASP A 267 8.97 -22.40 26.61
CA ASP A 267 9.83 -21.19 26.50
C ASP A 267 10.50 -21.04 25.13
N VAL A 268 10.55 -22.12 24.33
CA VAL A 268 11.24 -22.16 23.03
C VAL A 268 10.62 -21.19 22.00
N SER A 269 9.36 -20.79 22.19
CA SER A 269 8.64 -19.97 21.21
C SER A 269 9.10 -18.50 21.17
N ARG A 270 9.34 -17.84 22.31
CA ARG A 270 9.64 -16.38 22.32
C ARG A 270 11.06 -16.05 21.88
N GLU A 271 12.04 -16.77 22.41
CA GLU A 271 13.42 -16.68 21.93
C GLU A 271 13.56 -17.19 20.49
N GLY A 272 12.80 -18.21 20.12
CA GLY A 272 12.69 -18.69 18.74
C GLY A 272 12.36 -17.53 17.79
N VAL A 273 11.31 -16.76 18.10
CA VAL A 273 10.95 -15.57 17.31
C VAL A 273 12.08 -14.54 17.23
N GLN A 274 12.78 -14.28 18.34
CA GLN A 274 13.93 -13.36 18.30
C GLN A 274 15.03 -13.87 17.36
N ARG A 275 15.31 -15.18 17.39
CA ARG A 275 16.30 -15.82 16.49
C ARG A 275 15.84 -15.85 15.04
N ASP A 276 14.55 -16.01 14.78
CA ASP A 276 13.99 -15.99 13.43
C ASP A 276 13.99 -14.57 12.84
N ILE A 277 13.88 -13.54 13.68
CA ILE A 277 14.02 -12.12 13.29
C ILE A 277 15.47 -11.76 12.95
N LEU A 278 16.47 -12.41 13.57
CA LEU A 278 17.88 -12.04 13.38
C LEU A 278 18.32 -12.04 11.90
N PRO A 279 18.16 -13.12 11.11
CA PRO A 279 18.60 -13.13 9.71
C PRO A 279 18.08 -11.93 8.91
N ILE A 280 16.83 -11.52 9.16
CA ILE A 280 16.22 -10.38 8.48
C ILE A 280 16.91 -9.06 8.86
N LEU A 281 17.27 -8.86 10.13
CA LEU A 281 18.02 -7.68 10.60
C LEU A 281 19.49 -7.69 10.18
N GLU A 282 20.09 -8.86 9.99
CA GLU A 282 21.49 -9.01 9.59
C GLU A 282 21.70 -8.86 8.08
N GLY A 283 20.66 -9.14 7.30
CA GLY A 283 20.70 -9.15 5.84
C GLY A 283 20.45 -10.56 5.33
N ALA A 284 19.24 -10.82 4.87
CA ALA A 284 18.83 -12.08 4.26
C ALA A 284 18.21 -11.85 2.88
N ALA A 285 18.26 -12.88 2.04
CA ALA A 285 17.51 -12.92 0.80
C ALA A 285 16.17 -13.62 1.04
N VAL A 286 15.08 -12.85 1.03
CA VAL A 286 13.73 -13.36 1.22
C VAL A 286 13.06 -13.53 -0.13
N THR A 287 12.47 -14.70 -0.38
CA THR A 287 11.73 -14.95 -1.62
C THR A 287 10.32 -14.38 -1.53
N THR A 288 9.96 -13.56 -2.51
CA THR A 288 8.62 -12.96 -2.67
C THR A 288 8.04 -13.35 -4.03
N LYS A 289 6.74 -13.08 -4.24
CA LYS A 289 6.11 -13.28 -5.57
C LYS A 289 6.68 -12.36 -6.66
N HIS A 290 7.40 -11.29 -6.29
CA HIS A 290 8.08 -10.38 -7.21
C HIS A 290 9.57 -10.70 -7.39
N GLY A 291 10.03 -11.83 -6.84
CA GLY A 291 11.43 -12.26 -6.87
C GLY A 291 12.11 -12.18 -5.49
N PRO A 292 13.42 -12.51 -5.44
CA PRO A 292 14.20 -12.42 -4.21
C PRO A 292 14.46 -10.95 -3.83
N VAL A 293 14.39 -10.66 -2.54
CA VAL A 293 14.58 -9.31 -1.98
C VAL A 293 15.58 -9.36 -0.83
N ARG A 294 16.54 -8.44 -0.85
CA ARG A 294 17.61 -8.34 0.14
C ARG A 294 17.28 -7.33 1.26
N THR A 295 17.49 -7.74 2.51
CA THR A 295 17.14 -6.90 3.67
C THR A 295 18.30 -6.10 4.25
N ASP A 296 19.50 -6.20 3.66
CA ASP A 296 20.76 -5.58 4.15
C ASP A 296 20.64 -4.09 4.48
N HIS A 297 19.75 -3.37 3.81
CA HIS A 297 19.61 -1.91 3.91
C HIS A 297 18.22 -1.45 4.34
N VAL A 298 17.36 -2.38 4.75
CA VAL A 298 16.07 -2.09 5.37
C VAL A 298 16.29 -1.50 6.76
N LEU A 299 15.59 -0.42 7.09
CA LEU A 299 15.65 0.17 8.43
C LEU A 299 14.62 -0.49 9.34
N PHE A 300 15.10 -1.08 10.44
CA PHE A 300 14.23 -1.62 11.47
C PHE A 300 14.02 -0.63 12.60
N ILE A 301 12.77 -0.43 12.99
CA ILE A 301 12.37 0.32 14.17
C ILE A 301 11.56 -0.63 15.05
N ALA A 302 12.19 -1.14 16.09
CA ALA A 302 11.51 -1.91 17.12
C ALA A 302 10.94 -0.98 18.19
N ALA A 303 9.80 -1.34 18.76
CA ALA A 303 9.16 -0.61 19.83
C ALA A 303 8.64 -1.56 20.91
N GLY A 304 8.66 -1.10 22.15
CA GLY A 304 8.09 -1.84 23.27
C GLY A 304 7.82 -0.94 24.47
N ALA A 305 6.92 -1.38 25.35
CA ALA A 305 6.67 -0.69 26.61
C ALA A 305 7.74 -0.99 27.65
N PHE A 306 8.24 -2.23 27.66
CA PHE A 306 9.29 -2.69 28.58
C PHE A 306 8.93 -2.47 30.06
N HIS A 307 7.66 -2.69 30.41
CA HIS A 307 7.17 -2.63 31.80
C HIS A 307 7.51 -3.90 32.58
N ILE A 308 7.43 -5.07 31.93
CA ILE A 308 7.65 -6.39 32.55
C ILE A 308 9.04 -6.94 32.21
N ALA A 309 9.51 -6.68 30.99
CA ALA A 309 10.84 -7.05 30.53
C ALA A 309 11.70 -5.80 30.35
N LYS A 310 13.01 -5.97 30.40
CA LYS A 310 14.00 -4.92 30.09
C LYS A 310 14.59 -5.17 28.70
N PRO A 311 15.11 -4.13 28.02
CA PRO A 311 15.87 -4.32 26.78
C PRO A 311 17.07 -5.28 26.91
N SER A 312 17.63 -5.43 28.12
CA SER A 312 18.68 -6.40 28.43
C SER A 312 18.23 -7.86 28.34
N ASP A 313 16.93 -8.11 28.38
CA ASP A 313 16.34 -9.45 28.39
C ASP A 313 16.08 -9.97 26.96
N LEU A 314 16.39 -9.17 25.94
CA LEU A 314 16.52 -9.61 24.55
C LEU A 314 17.83 -10.39 24.38
N ILE A 315 17.89 -11.31 23.41
CA ILE A 315 19.10 -12.06 23.12
C ILE A 315 20.26 -11.11 22.73
N PRO A 316 21.51 -11.37 23.16
CA PRO A 316 22.65 -10.46 22.93
C PRO A 316 22.85 -10.07 21.46
N GLU A 317 22.61 -11.01 20.54
CA GLU A 317 22.72 -10.83 19.10
C GLU A 317 21.74 -9.74 18.61
N LEU A 318 20.48 -9.80 19.07
CA LEU A 318 19.43 -8.87 18.67
C LEU A 318 19.70 -7.48 19.24
N GLN A 319 20.22 -7.42 20.47
CA GLN A 319 20.66 -6.15 21.08
C GLN A 319 21.78 -5.49 20.26
N GLY A 320 22.72 -6.27 19.75
CA GLY A 320 23.80 -5.78 18.89
C GLY A 320 23.29 -5.17 17.57
N ARG A 321 22.15 -5.66 17.06
CA ARG A 321 21.49 -5.16 15.84
C ARG A 321 20.55 -3.98 16.06
N LEU A 322 20.31 -3.57 17.32
CA LEU A 322 19.49 -2.40 17.70
C LEU A 322 20.33 -1.33 18.44
N PRO A 323 21.32 -0.71 17.77
CA PRO A 323 22.30 0.16 18.42
C PRO A 323 21.74 1.51 18.90
N ILE A 324 20.70 2.04 18.24
CA ILE A 324 20.09 3.32 18.66
C ILE A 324 18.96 3.01 19.64
N ARG A 325 19.17 3.30 20.92
CA ARG A 325 18.14 3.19 21.96
C ARG A 325 17.60 4.58 22.28
N VAL A 326 16.28 4.71 22.31
CA VAL A 326 15.62 5.98 22.64
C VAL A 326 14.44 5.72 23.57
N GLU A 327 14.41 6.44 24.68
CA GLU A 327 13.30 6.46 25.60
C GLU A 327 12.39 7.64 25.27
N LEU A 328 11.10 7.37 25.16
CA LEU A 328 10.07 8.37 24.94
C LEU A 328 9.28 8.55 26.24
N GLN A 329 9.00 9.80 26.55
CA GLN A 329 8.37 10.18 27.80
C GLN A 329 6.84 9.95 27.76
N PRO A 330 6.21 9.63 28.91
CA PRO A 330 4.76 9.67 29.05
C PRO A 330 4.21 11.05 28.70
N LEU A 331 3.01 11.09 28.11
CA LEU A 331 2.37 12.35 27.75
C LEU A 331 1.72 13.00 28.97
N THR A 332 1.87 14.32 29.06
CA THR A 332 1.22 15.16 30.07
C THR A 332 -0.16 15.64 29.60
N GLU A 333 -0.94 16.24 30.50
CA GLU A 333 -2.19 16.92 30.13
C GLU A 333 -1.96 18.06 29.14
N ASP A 334 -0.88 18.84 29.33
CA ASP A 334 -0.51 19.90 28.38
C ASP A 334 -0.18 19.32 27.00
N ASP A 335 0.48 18.15 26.93
CA ASP A 335 0.72 17.48 25.65
C ASP A 335 -0.59 17.05 24.98
N PHE A 336 -1.60 16.61 25.74
CA PHE A 336 -2.92 16.29 25.18
C PHE A 336 -3.61 17.53 24.59
N VAL A 337 -3.55 18.68 25.26
CA VAL A 337 -4.05 19.95 24.71
C VAL A 337 -3.35 20.26 23.39
N ARG A 338 -2.03 20.12 23.34
CA ARG A 338 -1.25 20.36 22.12
C ARG A 338 -1.63 19.38 21.01
N ILE A 339 -1.79 18.09 21.30
CA ILE A 339 -2.22 17.05 20.35
C ILE A 339 -3.60 17.37 19.77
N LEU A 340 -4.51 17.92 20.57
CA LEU A 340 -5.86 18.29 20.12
C LEU A 340 -5.88 19.52 19.20
N VAL A 341 -4.82 20.33 19.11
CA VAL A 341 -4.86 21.64 18.42
C VAL A 341 -3.75 21.85 17.39
N GLU A 342 -2.51 21.49 17.73
CA GLU A 342 -1.32 21.81 16.95
C GLU A 342 -1.15 20.96 15.68
N PRO A 343 -1.30 19.61 15.71
CA PRO A 343 -1.11 18.78 14.54
C PRO A 343 -2.04 19.17 13.38
N GLU A 344 -1.55 19.07 12.14
CA GLU A 344 -2.35 19.33 10.94
C GLU A 344 -3.61 18.45 10.89
N ASN A 345 -3.50 17.22 11.38
CA ASN A 345 -4.58 16.25 11.50
C ASN A 345 -5.12 16.12 12.93
N ALA A 346 -5.10 17.18 13.73
CA ALA A 346 -5.67 17.15 15.08
C ALA A 346 -7.17 16.81 15.07
N LEU A 347 -7.65 16.09 16.10
CA LEU A 347 -9.03 15.61 16.19
C LEU A 347 -10.06 16.75 16.12
N THR A 348 -9.79 17.87 16.81
CA THR A 348 -10.69 19.03 16.78
C THR A 348 -10.87 19.59 15.37
N ARG A 349 -9.80 19.65 14.57
CA ARG A 349 -9.84 20.10 13.17
C ARG A 349 -10.61 19.11 12.30
N GLN A 350 -10.42 17.80 12.52
CA GLN A 350 -11.16 16.75 11.81
C GLN A 350 -12.66 16.87 12.10
N TYR A 351 -13.07 16.94 13.37
CA TYR A 351 -14.49 17.07 13.75
C TYR A 351 -15.11 18.38 13.26
N THR A 352 -14.37 19.48 13.30
CA THR A 352 -14.83 20.76 12.74
C THR A 352 -15.10 20.63 11.24
N ALA A 353 -14.21 19.99 10.48
CA ALA A 353 -14.38 19.78 9.05
C ALA A 353 -15.52 18.79 8.73
N LEU A 354 -15.68 17.73 9.51
CA LEU A 354 -16.74 16.74 9.33
C LEU A 354 -18.12 17.38 9.54
N LEU A 355 -18.33 18.09 10.64
CA LEU A 355 -19.63 18.71 10.95
C LEU A 355 -19.96 19.86 9.99
N ALA A 356 -18.95 20.54 9.44
CA ALA A 356 -19.15 21.54 8.41
C ALA A 356 -19.82 20.97 7.14
N THR A 357 -19.68 19.67 6.85
CA THR A 357 -20.37 19.03 5.72
C THR A 357 -21.89 18.99 5.87
N GLU A 358 -22.37 19.08 7.11
CA GLU A 358 -23.80 19.15 7.45
C GLU A 358 -24.25 20.60 7.70
N GLY A 359 -23.42 21.60 7.36
CA GLY A 359 -23.69 23.02 7.61
C GLY A 359 -23.55 23.43 9.08
N VAL A 360 -23.00 22.56 9.94
CA VAL A 360 -22.78 22.85 11.36
C VAL A 360 -21.37 23.39 11.57
N ARG A 361 -21.27 24.63 12.07
CA ARG A 361 -19.99 25.24 12.45
C ARG A 361 -19.71 24.98 13.92
N VAL A 362 -18.63 24.25 14.21
CA VAL A 362 -18.14 23.99 15.57
C VAL A 362 -16.85 24.77 15.81
N GLU A 363 -16.72 25.32 17.02
CA GLU A 363 -15.51 25.95 17.50
C GLU A 363 -15.18 25.39 18.89
N PHE A 364 -13.95 24.92 19.07
CA PHE A 364 -13.47 24.41 20.35
C PHE A 364 -12.75 25.54 21.07
N THR A 365 -13.33 26.02 22.18
CA THR A 365 -12.70 27.06 23.00
C THR A 365 -11.45 26.51 23.71
N PRO A 366 -10.45 27.36 24.02
CA PRO A 366 -9.24 26.90 24.72
C PRO A 366 -9.52 26.17 26.04
N ASP A 367 -10.49 26.65 26.82
CA ASP A 367 -10.89 26.02 28.09
C ASP A 367 -11.61 24.68 27.86
N GLY A 368 -12.43 24.59 26.80
CA GLY A 368 -13.07 23.33 26.42
C GLY A 368 -12.07 22.26 26.00
N VAL A 369 -11.03 22.63 25.24
CA VAL A 369 -9.94 21.71 24.87
C VAL A 369 -9.18 21.24 26.11
N ARG A 370 -8.89 22.14 27.05
CA ARG A 370 -8.23 21.78 28.31
C ARG A 370 -9.07 20.82 29.13
N GLU A 371 -10.39 21.03 29.21
CA GLU A 371 -11.27 20.09 29.93
C GLU A 371 -11.32 18.72 29.26
N LEU A 372 -11.34 18.63 27.92
CA LEU A 372 -11.21 17.36 27.20
C LEU A 372 -9.90 16.63 27.55
N ALA A 373 -8.78 17.35 27.54
CA ALA A 373 -7.47 16.81 27.90
C ALA A 373 -7.42 16.32 29.36
N ARG A 374 -7.98 17.11 30.29
CA ARG A 374 -8.08 16.78 31.72
C ARG A 374 -8.89 15.50 31.93
N ILE A 375 -10.07 15.38 31.31
CA ILE A 375 -10.92 14.19 31.39
C ILE A 375 -10.16 12.97 30.85
N ALA A 376 -9.54 13.08 29.68
CA ALA A 376 -8.77 11.97 29.11
C ALA A 376 -7.62 11.54 30.04
N ARG A 377 -6.90 12.48 30.65
CA ARG A 377 -5.83 12.17 31.60
C ARG A 377 -6.36 11.52 32.88
N GLN A 378 -7.48 12.01 33.42
CA GLN A 378 -8.14 11.44 34.59
C GLN A 378 -8.55 9.98 34.34
N VAL A 379 -9.20 9.69 33.21
CA VAL A 379 -9.62 8.32 32.87
C VAL A 379 -8.41 7.40 32.69
N ASN A 380 -7.31 7.87 32.09
CA ASN A 380 -6.07 7.08 31.99
C ASN A 380 -5.46 6.78 33.36
N ALA A 381 -5.64 7.64 34.37
CA ALA A 381 -5.14 7.41 35.72
C ALA A 381 -6.06 6.49 36.55
N GLU A 382 -7.37 6.54 36.32
CA GLU A 382 -8.37 5.73 37.02
C GLU A 382 -8.55 4.32 36.42
N THR A 383 -8.22 4.14 35.13
CA THR A 383 -8.39 2.88 34.40
C THR A 383 -7.06 2.41 33.78
N GLU A 384 -7.10 1.78 32.60
CA GLU A 384 -5.90 1.43 31.84
C GLU A 384 -5.37 2.65 31.08
N ASP A 385 -4.09 2.99 31.28
CA ASP A 385 -3.43 4.08 30.57
C ASP A 385 -3.11 3.67 29.12
N ILE A 386 -3.96 4.12 28.20
CA ILE A 386 -3.80 3.91 26.75
C ILE A 386 -3.15 5.13 26.06
N GLY A 387 -2.63 6.09 26.83
CA GLY A 387 -1.99 7.32 26.34
C GLY A 387 -2.93 8.20 25.54
N ALA A 388 -2.42 8.82 24.46
CA ALA A 388 -3.20 9.72 23.60
C ALA A 388 -4.35 9.03 22.84
N ARG A 389 -4.45 7.69 22.87
CA ARG A 389 -5.60 6.97 22.29
C ARG A 389 -6.90 7.21 23.05
N ARG A 390 -6.82 7.81 24.23
CA ARG A 390 -7.97 8.19 25.06
C ARG A 390 -8.66 9.46 24.56
N LEU A 391 -7.92 10.33 23.87
CA LEU A 391 -8.45 11.50 23.15
C LEU A 391 -9.22 11.03 21.93
#